data_AF-A0A098Y4F2-F1
#
_entry.id   AF-A0A098Y4F2-F1
#
_cell.length_a   1.000
_cell.length_b   1.000
_cell.length_c   1.000
_cell.angle_alpha   90.00
_cell.angle_beta   90.00
_cell.angle_gamma   90.00
#
_symmetry.space_group_name_H-M   'P 1'
#
loop_
_entity.id
_entity.type
_entity.pdbx_description
1 polymer ?
#
loop_
_entity_poly.entity_id
_entity_poly.type
_entity_poly.pdbx_seq_one_letter_code
_entity_poly.pdbx_strand_id
1 'polypeptide(L)'
;MRRLRTQLAVITTASTALLWLDNLSEHYRGGFERELMYVPILANPVVAAAGAVTAVTGGRRGGRLFGLLSAAQTAIAVVGFVEHQRGILKKPGGNQPRQLLFNAWYGPPVAAPLQYLGLGLMGVMATVPQSAAAPLLARIPVDRLMRAFTALNLPPLWAEIGYLHARGSFQNRAQWLPVVTLPLAGAMSALAATSDSRTARTAAQAASGWTALLGAAGTGFHLYGLHRRYGGYRRGSFLFNWLNGPPAPAPLQMIGLGLAGLAAERAVTRR
;
A
#
# COMPACT_ATOMS: atom_id res chain seq x y z
N MET A 1 -10.73 12.08 17.52
CA MET A 1 -9.32 11.76 17.23
C MET A 1 -8.87 10.36 17.68
N ARG A 2 -9.10 9.91 18.93
CA ARG A 2 -8.61 8.60 19.42
C ARG A 2 -9.05 7.40 18.55
N ARG A 3 -10.33 7.29 18.21
CA ARG A 3 -10.86 6.21 17.34
C ARG A 3 -10.18 6.16 15.97
N LEU A 4 -10.01 7.31 15.32
CA LEU A 4 -9.34 7.42 14.02
C LEU A 4 -7.89 6.91 14.13
N ARG A 5 -7.15 7.34 15.16
CA ARG A 5 -5.78 6.86 15.40
C ARG A 5 -5.70 5.35 15.58
N THR A 6 -6.62 4.77 16.35
CA THR A 6 -6.70 3.30 16.50
C THR A 6 -7.00 2.61 15.17
N GLN A 7 -7.91 3.16 14.36
CA GLN A 7 -8.20 2.62 13.02
C GLN A 7 -6.98 2.67 12.11
N LEU A 8 -6.28 3.81 12.06
CA LEU A 8 -5.05 3.94 11.27
C LEU A 8 -3.96 2.98 11.75
N ALA A 9 -3.80 2.78 13.06
CA ALA A 9 -2.86 1.80 13.61
C ALA A 9 -3.21 0.36 13.20
N VAL A 10 -4.49 -0.02 13.28
CA VAL A 10 -4.97 -1.35 12.84
C VAL A 10 -4.72 -1.55 11.34
N ILE A 11 -5.11 -0.58 10.51
CA ILE A 11 -4.93 -0.64 9.05
C ILE A 11 -3.45 -0.74 8.72
N THR A 12 -2.62 0.16 9.27
CA THR A 12 -1.17 0.17 9.01
C THR A 12 -0.52 -1.15 9.41
N THR A 13 -0.87 -1.69 10.58
CA THR A 13 -0.31 -2.96 11.09
C THR A 13 -0.67 -4.12 10.18
N ALA A 14 -1.97 -4.29 9.88
CA ALA A 14 -2.44 -5.39 9.05
C ALA A 14 -1.84 -5.30 7.65
N SER A 15 -1.89 -4.12 7.03
CA SER A 15 -1.29 -3.90 5.71
C SER A 15 0.22 -4.13 5.72
N THR A 16 0.96 -3.66 6.72
CA THR A 16 2.42 -3.87 6.79
C THR A 16 2.77 -5.35 6.89
N ALA A 17 2.05 -6.11 7.73
CA ALA A 17 2.28 -7.55 7.89
C ALA A 17 1.95 -8.34 6.60
N LEU A 18 0.87 -7.98 5.91
CA LEU A 18 0.44 -8.66 4.70
C LEU A 18 1.34 -8.33 3.51
N LEU A 19 1.71 -7.07 3.34
CA LEU A 19 2.62 -6.64 2.29
C LEU A 19 4.03 -7.19 2.51
N TRP A 20 4.40 -7.48 3.76
CA TRP A 20 5.69 -8.10 4.06
C TRP A 20 5.84 -9.45 3.38
N LEU A 21 4.77 -10.25 3.29
CA LEU A 21 4.79 -11.52 2.57
C LEU A 21 5.06 -11.35 1.07
N ASP A 22 4.45 -10.34 0.46
CA ASP A 22 4.67 -10.00 -0.96
C ASP A 22 6.12 -9.54 -1.18
N ASN A 23 6.57 -8.61 -0.33
CA ASN A 23 7.91 -8.05 -0.36
C ASN A 23 8.98 -9.13 -0.18
N LEU A 24 8.79 -10.06 0.77
CA LEU A 24 9.68 -11.20 0.97
C LEU A 24 9.74 -12.09 -0.28
N SER A 25 8.59 -12.36 -0.90
CA SER A 25 8.50 -13.22 -2.08
C SER A 25 9.20 -12.59 -3.28
N GLU A 26 9.00 -11.30 -3.53
CA GLU A 26 9.63 -10.57 -4.63
C GLU A 26 11.15 -10.42 -4.42
N HIS A 27 11.60 -10.09 -3.21
CA HIS A 27 13.04 -10.01 -2.92
C HIS A 27 13.73 -11.38 -2.98
N TYR A 28 13.03 -12.45 -2.59
CA TYR A 28 13.50 -13.83 -2.76
C TYR A 28 13.63 -14.20 -4.23
N ARG A 29 12.65 -13.86 -5.08
CA ARG A 29 12.72 -14.04 -6.53
C ARG A 29 13.85 -13.23 -7.17
N GLY A 30 14.12 -12.04 -6.63
CA GLY A 30 15.24 -11.20 -6.99
C GLY A 30 16.58 -11.64 -6.40
N GLY A 31 16.65 -12.80 -5.73
CA GLY A 31 17.89 -13.43 -5.28
C GLY A 31 18.63 -12.72 -4.15
N PHE A 32 18.05 -11.66 -3.55
CA PHE A 32 18.73 -10.84 -2.55
C PHE A 32 20.12 -10.34 -2.99
N GLU A 33 20.27 -9.91 -4.25
CA GLU A 33 21.54 -9.47 -4.84
C GLU A 33 22.24 -8.33 -4.08
N ARG A 34 21.55 -7.61 -3.19
CA ARG A 34 22.11 -6.55 -2.36
C ARG A 34 21.70 -6.72 -0.90
N GLU A 35 22.61 -6.44 0.03
CA GLU A 35 22.32 -6.48 1.47
C GLU A 35 21.16 -5.56 1.89
N LEU A 36 21.01 -4.42 1.22
CA LEU A 36 19.89 -3.50 1.45
C LEU A 36 18.50 -4.13 1.23
N MET A 37 18.41 -5.22 0.46
CA MET A 37 17.17 -5.96 0.25
C MET A 37 16.65 -6.63 1.54
N TYR A 38 17.52 -6.93 2.50
CA TYR A 38 17.12 -7.53 3.78
C TYR A 38 16.54 -6.51 4.77
N VAL A 39 16.85 -5.22 4.62
CA VAL A 39 16.40 -4.15 5.53
C VAL A 39 14.87 -4.13 5.68
N PRO A 40 14.05 -4.04 4.61
CA PRO A 40 12.60 -4.05 4.78
C PRO A 40 12.07 -5.42 5.26
N ILE A 41 12.77 -6.52 4.99
CA ILE A 41 12.37 -7.86 5.45
C ILE A 41 12.48 -7.99 6.97
N LEU A 42 13.50 -7.37 7.58
CA LEU A 42 13.69 -7.36 9.03
C LEU A 42 12.87 -6.26 9.71
N ALA A 43 12.77 -5.08 9.10
CA ALA A 43 12.10 -3.92 9.70
C ALA A 43 10.57 -4.06 9.76
N ASN A 44 9.93 -4.49 8.66
CA ASN A 44 8.46 -4.47 8.56
C ASN A 44 7.74 -5.38 9.58
N PRO A 45 8.24 -6.59 9.93
CA PRO A 45 7.68 -7.38 11.02
C PRO A 45 7.73 -6.67 12.38
N VAL A 46 8.82 -5.94 12.65
CA VAL A 46 8.98 -5.16 13.90
C VAL A 46 8.00 -3.98 13.92
N VAL A 47 7.83 -3.28 12.80
CA VAL A 47 6.83 -2.20 12.64
C VAL A 47 5.42 -2.76 12.89
N ALA A 48 5.08 -3.89 12.27
CA ALA A 48 3.78 -4.53 12.44
C ALA A 48 3.54 -4.99 13.89
N ALA A 49 4.54 -5.58 14.56
CA ALA A 49 4.42 -5.99 15.96
C ALA A 49 4.19 -4.78 16.89
N ALA A 50 4.95 -3.70 16.72
CA ALA A 50 4.77 -2.47 17.50
C ALA A 50 3.39 -1.82 17.24
N GLY A 51 2.94 -1.85 15.98
CA GLY A 51 1.61 -1.42 15.58
C GLY A 51 0.49 -2.24 16.21
N ALA A 52 0.65 -3.57 16.28
CA ALA A 52 -0.31 -4.48 16.92
C ALA A 52 -0.47 -4.17 18.41
N VAL A 53 0.65 -3.99 19.13
CA VAL A 53 0.64 -3.58 20.55
C VAL A 53 -0.07 -2.23 20.70
N THR A 54 0.21 -1.28 19.82
CA THR A 54 -0.42 0.05 19.83
C THR A 54 -1.93 -0.04 19.58
N ALA A 55 -2.35 -0.85 18.61
CA ALA A 55 -3.73 -1.06 18.23
C ALA A 55 -4.54 -1.71 19.36
N VAL A 56 -4.07 -2.84 19.90
CA VAL A 56 -4.76 -3.61 20.96
C VAL A 56 -4.86 -2.81 22.26
N THR A 57 -3.84 -2.01 22.59
CA THR A 57 -3.86 -1.20 23.81
C THR A 57 -4.55 0.16 23.63
N GLY A 58 -5.08 0.45 22.44
CA GLY A 58 -5.71 1.72 22.12
C GLY A 58 -4.79 2.92 22.30
N GLY A 59 -3.49 2.74 22.02
CA GLY A 59 -2.42 3.73 22.12
C GLY A 59 -1.77 3.87 23.50
N ARG A 60 -2.21 3.12 24.52
CA ARG A 60 -1.65 3.22 25.88
C ARG A 60 -0.21 2.70 25.99
N ARG A 61 0.16 1.72 25.15
CA ARG A 61 1.52 1.16 25.06
C ARG A 61 1.94 1.13 23.61
N GLY A 62 3.26 1.12 23.37
CA GLY A 62 3.83 0.95 22.02
C GLY A 62 3.72 2.16 21.09
N GLY A 63 2.84 3.13 21.34
CA GLY A 63 2.56 4.23 20.40
C GLY A 63 3.79 5.05 19.98
N ARG A 64 4.68 5.39 20.93
CA ARG A 64 5.94 6.11 20.61
C ARG A 64 6.87 5.28 19.74
N LEU A 65 7.07 4.00 20.10
CA LEU A 65 7.91 3.08 19.34
C LEU A 65 7.33 2.85 17.94
N PHE A 66 6.03 2.60 17.83
CA PHE A 66 5.34 2.43 16.55
C PHE A 66 5.47 3.67 15.66
N GLY A 67 5.34 4.87 16.23
CA GLY A 67 5.56 6.12 15.48
C GLY A 67 6.97 6.28 14.96
N LEU A 68 7.99 6.01 15.79
CA LEU A 68 9.40 6.04 15.38
C LEU A 68 9.70 5.02 14.29
N LEU A 69 9.23 3.78 14.46
CA LEU A 69 9.41 2.71 13.47
C LEU A 69 8.66 3.02 12.16
N SER A 70 7.48 3.64 12.24
CA SER A 70 6.73 4.07 11.04
C SER A 70 7.47 5.17 10.27
N ALA A 71 8.09 6.12 10.98
CA ALA A 71 8.94 7.14 10.36
C ALA A 71 10.20 6.53 9.72
N ALA A 72 10.82 5.56 10.39
CA ALA A 72 11.93 4.79 9.82
C ALA A 72 11.50 4.01 8.57
N GLN A 73 10.31 3.37 8.60
CA GLN A 73 9.74 2.68 7.44
C GLN A 73 9.52 3.65 6.27
N THR A 74 9.04 4.87 6.51
CA THR A 74 8.95 5.92 5.48
C THR A 74 10.31 6.22 4.86
N ALA A 75 11.37 6.38 5.67
CA ALA A 75 12.71 6.64 5.16
C ALA A 75 13.28 5.45 4.36
N ILE A 76 13.13 4.23 4.87
CA ILE A 76 13.54 2.99 4.19
C ILE A 76 12.82 2.88 2.84
N ALA A 77 11.53 3.20 2.78
CA ALA A 77 10.74 3.17 1.56
C ALA A 77 11.23 4.19 0.51
N VAL A 78 11.62 5.39 0.93
CA VAL A 78 12.23 6.39 0.03
C VAL A 78 13.56 5.86 -0.52
N VAL A 79 14.44 5.33 0.33
CA VAL A 79 15.71 4.73 -0.09
C VAL A 79 15.46 3.56 -1.04
N GLY A 80 14.52 2.67 -0.71
CA GLY A 80 14.12 1.54 -1.54
C GLY A 80 13.61 1.97 -2.91
N PHE A 81 12.79 3.03 -2.98
CA PHE A 81 12.33 3.59 -4.25
C PHE A 81 13.50 4.06 -5.11
N VAL A 82 14.44 4.82 -4.53
CA VAL A 82 15.65 5.29 -5.22
C VAL A 82 16.50 4.12 -5.71
N GLU A 83 16.69 3.09 -4.88
CA GLU A 83 17.47 1.92 -5.26
C GLU A 83 16.80 1.08 -6.35
N HIS A 84 15.46 0.98 -6.35
CA HIS A 84 14.71 0.38 -7.45
C HIS A 84 14.88 1.16 -8.75
N GLN A 85 14.77 2.50 -8.71
CA GLN A 85 15.00 3.34 -9.90
C GLN A 85 16.44 3.19 -10.41
N ARG A 86 17.43 3.20 -9.51
CA ARG A 86 18.84 2.96 -9.87
C ARG A 86 19.04 1.58 -10.48
N GLY A 87 18.38 0.55 -9.95
CA GLY A 87 18.42 -0.81 -10.49
C GLY A 87 17.86 -0.90 -11.92
N ILE A 88 16.85 -0.10 -12.25
CA ILE A 88 16.29 0.00 -13.61
C ILE A 88 17.24 0.77 -14.53
N LEU A 89 17.73 1.95 -14.09
CA LEU A 89 18.52 2.87 -14.90
C LEU A 89 19.95 2.37 -15.19
N LYS A 90 20.56 1.63 -14.25
CA LYS A 90 21.93 1.11 -14.40
C LYS A 90 22.03 -0.16 -15.25
N LYS A 91 20.91 -0.79 -15.58
CA LYS A 91 20.92 -1.95 -16.49
C LYS A 91 21.38 -1.52 -17.89
N PRO A 92 22.03 -2.42 -18.65
CA PRO A 92 22.50 -2.13 -20.01
C PRO A 92 21.43 -1.42 -20.86
N GLY A 93 21.84 -0.37 -21.57
CA GLY A 93 20.99 0.46 -22.42
C GLY A 93 19.92 1.29 -21.69
N GLY A 94 20.02 1.51 -20.38
CA GLY A 94 19.06 2.33 -19.62
C GLY A 94 18.91 3.79 -20.08
N ASN A 95 19.82 4.30 -20.91
CA ASN A 95 19.73 5.60 -21.58
C ASN A 95 18.87 5.59 -22.86
N GLN A 96 18.48 4.41 -23.35
CA GLN A 96 17.65 4.25 -24.54
C GLN A 96 16.19 4.02 -24.13
N PRO A 97 15.20 4.76 -24.66
CA PRO A 97 13.81 4.66 -24.20
C PRO A 97 13.23 3.23 -24.25
N ARG A 98 13.48 2.49 -25.34
CA ARG A 98 12.99 1.10 -25.49
C ARG A 98 13.58 0.17 -24.43
N GLN A 99 14.88 0.29 -24.19
CA GLN A 99 15.57 -0.57 -23.24
C GLN A 99 15.27 -0.16 -21.80
N LEU A 100 15.07 1.13 -21.52
CA LEU A 100 14.60 1.61 -20.23
C LEU A 100 13.22 1.02 -19.88
N LEU A 101 12.29 1.03 -20.84
CA LEU A 101 10.99 0.40 -20.68
C LEU A 101 11.13 -1.12 -20.45
N PHE A 102 12.00 -1.79 -21.20
CA PHE A 102 12.30 -3.21 -20.97
C PHE A 102 12.87 -3.46 -19.57
N ASN A 103 13.81 -2.63 -19.11
CA ASN A 103 14.43 -2.73 -17.79
C ASN A 103 13.42 -2.49 -16.67
N ALA A 104 12.49 -1.54 -16.86
CA ALA A 104 11.37 -1.34 -15.95
C ALA A 104 10.40 -2.53 -15.99
N TRP A 105 10.24 -3.18 -17.14
CA TRP A 105 9.30 -4.28 -17.34
C TRP A 105 9.77 -5.64 -16.81
N TYR A 106 11.07 -5.89 -16.81
CA TYR A 106 11.66 -7.16 -16.35
C TYR A 106 12.65 -6.97 -15.19
N GLY A 107 12.70 -5.78 -14.61
CA GLY A 107 13.55 -5.43 -13.48
C GLY A 107 12.81 -5.34 -12.16
N PRO A 108 13.40 -4.60 -11.20
CA PRO A 108 12.75 -4.33 -9.92
C PRO A 108 11.37 -3.65 -10.11
N PRO A 109 10.38 -3.96 -9.27
CA PRO A 109 9.09 -3.27 -9.25
C PRO A 109 9.26 -1.75 -9.20
N VAL A 110 8.61 -1.01 -10.10
CA VAL A 110 8.90 0.43 -10.29
C VAL A 110 8.48 1.24 -9.06
N ALA A 111 7.32 0.97 -8.48
CA ALA A 111 6.71 1.81 -7.45
C ALA A 111 6.39 1.05 -6.15
N ALA A 112 6.64 -0.26 -6.07
CA ALA A 112 6.34 -1.06 -4.87
C ALA A 112 6.86 -0.44 -3.55
N PRO A 113 8.07 0.14 -3.46
CA PRO A 113 8.52 0.78 -2.21
C PRO A 113 7.63 1.95 -1.76
N LEU A 114 6.98 2.67 -2.68
CA LEU A 114 6.09 3.78 -2.35
C LEU A 114 4.83 3.33 -1.59
N GLN A 115 4.46 2.05 -1.65
CA GLN A 115 3.37 1.50 -0.86
C GLN A 115 3.75 1.48 0.63
N TYR A 116 5.00 1.12 0.95
CA TYR A 116 5.53 1.19 2.32
C TYR A 116 5.74 2.62 2.81
N LEU A 117 6.03 3.55 1.90
CA LEU A 117 6.06 4.98 2.20
C LEU A 117 4.69 5.43 2.72
N GLY A 118 3.62 5.07 2.00
CA GLY A 118 2.24 5.32 2.40
C GLY A 118 1.88 4.73 3.76
N LEU A 119 2.23 3.46 3.99
CA LEU A 119 1.98 2.79 5.27
C LEU A 119 2.77 3.43 6.42
N GLY A 120 4.03 3.80 6.20
CA GLY A 120 4.83 4.49 7.21
C GLY A 120 4.24 5.85 7.57
N LEU A 121 3.82 6.64 6.57
CA LEU A 121 3.12 7.90 6.82
C LEU A 121 1.81 7.69 7.58
N MET A 122 1.05 6.63 7.26
CA MET A 122 -0.17 6.29 7.98
C MET A 122 0.09 5.95 9.46
N GLY A 123 1.15 5.20 9.75
CA GLY A 123 1.59 4.90 11.11
C GLY A 123 2.04 6.14 11.89
N VAL A 124 2.73 7.08 11.23
CA VAL A 124 3.05 8.40 11.79
C VAL A 124 1.77 9.17 12.10
N MET A 125 0.81 9.23 11.18
CA MET A 125 -0.49 9.89 11.43
C MET A 125 -1.28 9.25 12.59
N ALA A 126 -1.15 7.94 12.79
CA ALA A 126 -1.78 7.23 13.89
C ALA A 126 -1.20 7.61 15.27
N THR A 127 0.06 8.04 15.32
CA THR A 127 0.84 8.17 16.57
C THR A 127 1.33 9.58 16.88
N VAL A 128 1.33 10.49 15.89
CA VAL A 128 1.82 11.87 16.05
C VAL A 128 1.18 12.56 17.26
N PRO A 129 1.94 13.20 18.16
CA PRO A 129 1.36 13.93 19.29
C PRO A 129 0.37 15.02 18.84
N GLN A 130 -0.68 15.27 19.61
CA GLN A 130 -1.66 16.32 19.26
C GLN A 130 -1.01 17.70 19.19
N SER A 131 -0.07 18.00 20.08
CA SER A 131 0.69 19.26 20.08
C SER A 131 1.46 19.46 18.77
N ALA A 132 2.12 18.41 18.27
CA ALA A 132 2.85 18.44 17.00
C ALA A 132 1.92 18.58 15.78
N ALA A 133 0.74 17.95 15.82
CA ALA A 133 -0.23 18.02 14.73
C ALA A 133 -1.11 19.29 14.75
N ALA A 134 -1.24 19.97 15.89
CA ALA A 134 -2.16 21.08 16.08
C ALA A 134 -1.99 22.23 15.08
N PRO A 135 -0.75 22.72 14.78
CA PRO A 135 -0.58 23.81 13.82
C PRO A 135 -1.10 23.48 12.42
N LEU A 136 -0.92 22.23 11.97
CA LEU A 136 -1.41 21.76 10.68
C LEU A 136 -2.93 21.57 10.70
N LEU A 137 -3.46 20.94 11.76
CA LEU A 137 -4.90 20.67 11.89
C LEU A 137 -5.74 21.94 12.10
N ALA A 138 -5.13 23.03 12.57
CA ALA A 138 -5.74 24.35 12.63
C ALA A 138 -5.96 24.97 11.23
N ARG A 139 -5.14 24.59 10.24
CA ARG A 139 -5.20 25.11 8.86
C ARG A 139 -5.95 24.17 7.92
N ILE A 140 -5.74 22.86 8.08
CA ILE A 140 -6.30 21.84 7.20
C ILE A 140 -7.04 20.81 8.06
N PRO A 141 -8.36 20.66 7.89
CA PRO A 141 -9.12 19.70 8.67
C PRO A 141 -8.69 18.27 8.33
N VAL A 142 -8.76 17.40 9.33
CA VAL A 142 -8.23 16.02 9.26
C VAL A 142 -8.83 15.19 8.11
N ASP A 143 -10.09 15.43 7.75
CA ASP A 143 -10.74 14.73 6.65
C ASP A 143 -10.13 15.12 5.29
N ARG A 144 -9.86 16.40 5.04
CA ARG A 144 -9.16 16.85 3.83
C ARG A 144 -7.75 16.29 3.76
N LEU A 145 -7.03 16.23 4.89
CA LEU A 145 -5.72 15.59 4.98
C LEU A 145 -5.78 14.10 4.62
N MET A 146 -6.75 13.35 5.15
CA MET A 146 -6.90 11.93 4.85
C MET A 146 -7.32 11.65 3.40
N ARG A 147 -8.15 12.53 2.82
CA ARG A 147 -8.50 12.47 1.39
C ARG A 147 -7.29 12.76 0.51
N ALA A 148 -6.50 13.79 0.84
CA ALA A 148 -5.25 14.08 0.15
C ALA A 148 -4.24 12.92 0.27
N PHE A 149 -4.11 12.33 1.46
CA PHE A 149 -3.31 11.13 1.66
C PHE A 149 -3.75 10.00 0.74
N THR A 150 -5.06 9.72 0.67
CA THR A 150 -5.61 8.69 -0.22
C THR A 150 -5.31 9.00 -1.68
N ALA A 151 -5.59 10.24 -2.10
CA ALA A 151 -5.35 10.70 -3.47
C ALA A 151 -3.87 10.58 -3.91
N LEU A 152 -2.93 10.84 -3.00
CA LEU A 152 -1.49 10.76 -3.28
C LEU A 152 -0.95 9.32 -3.29
N ASN A 153 -1.57 8.41 -2.54
CA ASN A 153 -1.12 7.02 -2.44
C ASN A 153 -1.72 6.08 -3.51
N LEU A 154 -2.82 6.49 -4.16
CA LEU A 154 -3.45 5.70 -5.21
C LEU A 154 -2.66 5.62 -6.53
N PRO A 155 -2.02 6.70 -7.04
CA PRO A 155 -1.23 6.64 -8.27
C PRO A 155 -0.08 5.62 -8.27
N PRO A 156 0.79 5.54 -7.24
CA PRO A 156 1.86 4.53 -7.24
C PRO A 156 1.30 3.11 -7.13
N LEU A 157 0.21 2.90 -6.37
CA LEU A 157 -0.47 1.60 -6.34
C LEU A 157 -1.07 1.24 -7.71
N TRP A 158 -1.73 2.19 -8.36
CA TRP A 158 -2.32 2.00 -9.69
C TRP A 158 -1.27 1.66 -10.74
N ALA A 159 -0.15 2.38 -10.75
CA ALA A 159 0.95 2.13 -11.68
C ALA A 159 1.46 0.70 -11.52
N GLU A 160 1.71 0.26 -10.28
CA GLU A 160 2.19 -1.09 -9.98
C GLU A 160 1.16 -2.17 -10.36
N ILE A 161 -0.12 -1.98 -10.01
CA ILE A 161 -1.19 -2.93 -10.35
C ILE A 161 -1.38 -3.05 -11.86
N GLY A 162 -1.48 -1.93 -12.56
CA GLY A 162 -1.65 -1.91 -14.02
C GLY A 162 -0.47 -2.57 -14.71
N TYR A 163 0.74 -2.24 -14.27
CA TYR A 163 1.98 -2.84 -14.75
C TYR A 163 2.02 -4.36 -14.53
N LEU A 164 1.80 -4.84 -13.31
CA LEU A 164 1.90 -6.27 -13.00
C LEU A 164 0.79 -7.11 -13.66
N HIS A 165 -0.43 -6.58 -13.80
CA HIS A 165 -1.48 -7.27 -14.56
C HIS A 165 -1.23 -7.27 -16.06
N ALA A 166 -0.65 -6.19 -16.60
CA ALA A 166 -0.24 -6.13 -18.01
C ALA A 166 0.89 -7.14 -18.30
N ARG A 167 1.86 -7.28 -17.38
CA ARG A 167 2.91 -8.30 -17.47
C ARG A 167 2.35 -9.72 -17.43
N GLY A 168 1.23 -9.91 -16.72
CA GLY A 168 0.42 -11.13 -16.74
C GLY A 168 -0.61 -11.20 -17.87
N SER A 169 -0.54 -10.33 -18.88
CA SER A 169 -1.40 -10.28 -20.08
C SER A 169 -2.91 -10.18 -19.82
N PHE A 170 -3.36 -9.68 -18.66
CA PHE A 170 -4.79 -9.54 -18.34
C PHE A 170 -5.64 -10.80 -18.62
N GLN A 171 -5.13 -11.99 -18.28
CA GLN A 171 -5.79 -13.28 -18.54
C GLN A 171 -7.23 -13.37 -18.02
N ASN A 172 -7.60 -12.56 -17.03
CA ASN A 172 -8.97 -12.43 -16.55
C ASN A 172 -9.44 -10.97 -16.73
N ARG A 173 -10.60 -10.77 -17.36
CA ARG A 173 -11.23 -9.45 -17.55
C ARG A 173 -11.41 -8.68 -16.23
N ALA A 174 -11.60 -9.35 -15.11
CA ALA A 174 -11.70 -8.73 -13.79
C ALA A 174 -10.43 -7.96 -13.38
N GLN A 175 -9.27 -8.25 -13.97
CA GLN A 175 -8.02 -7.53 -13.71
C GLN A 175 -8.04 -6.08 -14.21
N TRP A 176 -8.98 -5.73 -15.10
CA TRP A 176 -9.20 -4.34 -15.52
C TRP A 176 -9.96 -3.51 -14.48
N LEU A 177 -10.69 -4.14 -13.55
CA LEU A 177 -11.45 -3.43 -12.52
C LEU A 177 -10.57 -2.51 -11.67
N PRO A 178 -9.43 -2.95 -11.09
CA PRO A 178 -8.58 -2.04 -10.33
C PRO A 178 -7.87 -0.99 -11.23
N VAL A 179 -7.57 -1.32 -12.49
CA VAL A 179 -6.94 -0.37 -13.44
C VAL A 179 -7.85 0.82 -13.73
N VAL A 180 -9.16 0.62 -13.80
CA VAL A 180 -10.14 1.69 -13.98
C VAL A 180 -10.53 2.32 -12.65
N THR A 181 -10.68 1.52 -11.59
CA THR A 181 -11.18 2.00 -10.30
C THR A 181 -10.21 2.95 -9.60
N LEU A 182 -8.91 2.63 -9.58
CA LEU A 182 -7.96 3.38 -8.76
C LEU A 182 -7.73 4.83 -9.23
N PRO A 183 -7.62 5.13 -10.55
CA PRO A 183 -7.55 6.51 -11.03
C PRO A 183 -8.81 7.31 -10.68
N LEU A 184 -9.99 6.70 -10.82
CA LEU A 184 -11.26 7.33 -10.45
C LEU A 184 -11.32 7.61 -8.94
N ALA A 185 -10.95 6.64 -8.11
CA ALA A 185 -10.89 6.82 -6.66
C ALA A 185 -9.88 7.90 -6.24
N GLY A 186 -8.73 7.98 -6.93
CA GLY A 186 -7.72 9.01 -6.73
C GLY A 186 -8.25 10.40 -7.07
N ALA A 187 -8.87 10.54 -8.24
CA ALA A 187 -9.47 11.80 -8.70
C ALA A 187 -10.61 12.25 -7.78
N MET A 188 -11.52 11.35 -7.40
CA MET A 188 -12.61 11.67 -6.48
C MET A 188 -12.08 12.08 -5.10
N SER A 189 -11.05 11.41 -4.59
CA SER A 189 -10.39 11.78 -3.33
C SER A 189 -9.71 13.13 -3.42
N ALA A 190 -9.04 13.43 -4.54
CA ALA A 190 -8.40 14.73 -4.77
C ALA A 190 -9.43 15.87 -4.81
N LEU A 191 -10.50 15.70 -5.59
CA LEU A 191 -11.61 16.67 -5.65
C LEU A 191 -12.25 16.89 -4.28
N ALA A 192 -12.49 15.82 -3.52
CA ALA A 192 -13.07 15.92 -2.19
C ALA A 192 -12.10 16.50 -1.14
N ALA A 193 -10.78 16.50 -1.40
CA ALA A 193 -9.79 17.13 -0.55
C ALA A 193 -9.77 18.67 -0.69
N THR A 194 -10.20 19.18 -1.85
CA THR A 194 -10.22 20.62 -2.16
C THR A 194 -11.62 21.22 -2.25
N SER A 195 -12.66 20.42 -2.03
CA SER A 195 -14.07 20.82 -2.16
C SER A 195 -14.86 20.61 -0.87
N ASP A 196 -15.79 21.52 -0.60
CA ASP A 196 -16.82 21.38 0.46
C ASP A 196 -18.09 20.68 -0.05
N SER A 197 -18.13 20.29 -1.32
CA SER A 197 -19.30 19.66 -1.94
C SER A 197 -19.63 18.32 -1.28
N ARG A 198 -20.88 18.18 -0.83
CA ARG A 198 -21.43 16.90 -0.35
C ARG A 198 -21.31 15.81 -1.42
N THR A 199 -21.51 16.14 -2.69
CA THR A 199 -21.41 15.20 -3.81
C THR A 199 -19.99 14.69 -3.98
N ALA A 200 -18.99 15.58 -3.98
CA ALA A 200 -17.57 15.19 -4.07
C ALA A 200 -17.18 14.26 -2.91
N ARG A 201 -17.62 14.60 -1.70
CA ARG A 201 -17.42 13.76 -0.52
C ARG A 201 -18.06 12.39 -0.69
N THR A 202 -19.35 12.31 -1.00
CA THR A 202 -20.08 11.04 -1.20
C THR A 202 -19.40 10.17 -2.26
N ALA A 203 -18.97 10.77 -3.37
CA ALA A 203 -18.24 10.07 -4.43
C ALA A 203 -16.91 9.50 -3.92
N ALA A 204 -16.11 10.28 -3.17
CA ALA A 204 -14.86 9.79 -2.57
C ALA A 204 -15.09 8.65 -1.57
N GLN A 205 -16.15 8.70 -0.75
CA GLN A 205 -16.46 7.60 0.18
C GLN A 205 -16.88 6.34 -0.59
N ALA A 206 -17.77 6.49 -1.59
CA ALA A 206 -18.21 5.37 -2.41
C ALA A 206 -17.03 4.71 -3.14
N ALA A 207 -16.15 5.51 -3.73
CA ALA A 207 -14.96 5.01 -4.41
C ALA A 207 -13.97 4.34 -3.45
N SER A 208 -13.79 4.88 -2.24
CA SER A 208 -12.95 4.27 -1.20
C SER A 208 -13.51 2.91 -0.73
N GLY A 209 -14.83 2.84 -0.53
CA GLY A 209 -15.53 1.60 -0.21
C GLY A 209 -15.43 0.56 -1.32
N TRP A 210 -15.65 0.99 -2.57
CA TRP A 210 -15.50 0.13 -3.75
C TRP A 210 -14.05 -0.38 -3.91
N THR A 211 -13.06 0.48 -3.67
CA THR A 211 -11.64 0.09 -3.67
C THR A 211 -11.36 -1.00 -2.63
N ALA A 212 -11.89 -0.86 -1.41
CA ALA A 212 -11.72 -1.87 -0.38
C ALA A 212 -12.42 -3.20 -0.73
N LEU A 213 -13.63 -3.14 -1.30
CA LEU A 213 -14.37 -4.33 -1.75
C LEU A 213 -13.63 -5.06 -2.88
N LEU A 214 -13.10 -4.33 -3.86
CA LEU A 214 -12.29 -4.92 -4.93
C LEU A 214 -11.00 -5.52 -4.40
N GLY A 215 -10.36 -4.92 -3.40
CA GLY A 215 -9.20 -5.53 -2.73
C GLY A 215 -9.54 -6.89 -2.10
N ALA A 216 -10.69 -6.99 -1.43
CA ALA A 216 -11.16 -8.23 -0.83
C ALA A 216 -11.50 -9.29 -1.91
N ALA A 217 -12.28 -8.91 -2.93
CA ALA A 217 -12.62 -9.80 -4.03
C ALA A 217 -11.39 -10.25 -4.82
N GLY A 218 -10.47 -9.32 -5.09
CA GLY A 218 -9.19 -9.56 -5.76
C GLY A 218 -8.31 -10.54 -5.00
N THR A 219 -8.28 -10.47 -3.66
CA THR A 219 -7.58 -11.45 -2.81
C THR A 219 -8.16 -12.85 -3.05
N GLY A 220 -9.49 -12.98 -3.11
CA GLY A 220 -10.16 -14.22 -3.45
C GLY A 220 -9.78 -14.74 -4.85
N PHE A 221 -9.78 -13.88 -5.86
CA PHE A 221 -9.33 -14.25 -7.21
C PHE A 221 -7.86 -14.69 -7.26
N HIS A 222 -6.97 -14.02 -6.52
CA HIS A 222 -5.55 -14.37 -6.48
C HIS A 222 -5.33 -15.73 -5.80
N LEU A 223 -5.97 -15.97 -4.65
CA LEU A 223 -5.97 -17.26 -3.98
C LEU A 223 -6.56 -18.36 -4.87
N TYR A 224 -7.69 -18.11 -5.52
CA TYR A 224 -8.26 -19.08 -6.46
C TYR A 224 -7.31 -19.36 -7.63
N GLY A 225 -6.62 -18.33 -8.14
CA GLY A 225 -5.60 -18.48 -9.18
C GLY A 225 -4.42 -19.34 -8.73
N LEU A 226 -3.96 -19.21 -7.48
CA LEU A 226 -2.95 -20.10 -6.89
C LEU A 226 -3.43 -21.55 -6.81
N HIS A 227 -4.67 -21.76 -6.38
CA HIS A 227 -5.27 -23.10 -6.31
C HIS A 227 -5.36 -23.78 -7.68
N ARG A 228 -5.66 -23.02 -8.74
CA ARG A 228 -5.79 -23.55 -10.10
C ARG A 228 -4.48 -23.87 -10.80
N ARG A 229 -3.34 -23.47 -10.25
CA ARG A 229 -2.02 -23.80 -10.83
C ARG A 229 -1.60 -25.23 -10.55
N TYR A 230 -0.45 -25.62 -11.10
CA TYR A 230 0.13 -26.97 -11.01
C TYR A 230 0.03 -27.53 -9.59
N GLY A 231 -0.84 -28.52 -9.40
CA GLY A 231 -1.09 -29.15 -8.11
C GLY A 231 -1.65 -28.28 -6.99
N GLY A 232 -2.07 -27.05 -7.28
CA GLY A 232 -2.73 -26.14 -6.37
C GLY A 232 -1.99 -25.93 -5.06
N TYR A 233 -2.68 -26.24 -3.94
CA TYR A 233 -2.16 -26.06 -2.59
C TYR A 233 -1.49 -27.32 -2.00
N ARG A 234 -1.21 -28.34 -2.82
CA ARG A 234 -0.45 -29.50 -2.34
C ARG A 234 0.93 -29.07 -1.86
N ARG A 235 1.41 -29.68 -0.76
CA ARG A 235 2.69 -29.33 -0.11
C ARG A 235 3.87 -29.25 -1.09
N GLY A 236 3.97 -30.18 -2.04
CA GLY A 236 5.05 -30.21 -3.03
C GLY A 236 4.97 -29.14 -4.12
N SER A 237 3.84 -28.45 -4.28
CA SER A 237 3.64 -27.44 -5.32
C SER A 237 3.35 -26.04 -4.76
N PHE A 238 2.99 -25.93 -3.48
CA PHE A 238 2.55 -24.69 -2.86
C PHE A 238 3.58 -23.57 -2.99
N LEU A 239 4.83 -23.81 -2.59
CA LEU A 239 5.87 -22.77 -2.62
C LEU A 239 6.14 -22.30 -4.06
N PHE A 240 6.19 -23.23 -5.01
CA PHE A 240 6.35 -22.89 -6.42
C PHE A 240 5.19 -22.01 -6.91
N ASN A 241 3.95 -22.36 -6.57
CA ASN A 241 2.77 -21.58 -6.94
C ASN A 241 2.73 -20.23 -6.24
N TRP A 242 3.11 -20.15 -4.95
CA TRP A 242 3.20 -18.91 -4.19
C TRP A 242 4.20 -17.94 -4.82
N LEU A 243 5.38 -18.44 -5.21
CA LEU A 243 6.43 -17.60 -5.79
C LEU A 243 6.16 -17.25 -7.25
N ASN A 244 5.53 -18.11 -8.04
CA ASN A 244 5.40 -17.92 -9.51
C ASN A 244 3.97 -17.60 -9.96
N GLY A 245 3.00 -17.67 -9.05
CA GLY A 245 1.59 -17.43 -9.29
C GLY A 245 1.17 -15.98 -9.07
N PRO A 246 -0.15 -15.72 -9.07
CA PRO A 246 -0.68 -14.42 -8.67
C PRO A 246 -0.24 -14.09 -7.23
N PRO A 247 0.26 -12.89 -6.96
CA PRO A 247 0.69 -12.51 -5.61
C PRO A 247 -0.53 -12.41 -4.69
N ALA A 248 -0.75 -13.43 -3.85
CA ALA A 248 -1.92 -13.53 -2.95
C ALA A 248 -2.18 -12.28 -2.09
N PRO A 249 -1.18 -11.70 -1.40
CA PRO A 249 -1.42 -10.56 -0.51
C PRO A 249 -1.54 -9.21 -1.23
N ALA A 250 -1.13 -9.09 -2.50
CA ALA A 250 -1.09 -7.80 -3.20
C ALA A 250 -2.44 -7.04 -3.20
N PRO A 251 -3.60 -7.68 -3.45
CA PRO A 251 -4.88 -6.96 -3.43
C PRO A 251 -5.28 -6.39 -2.06
N LEU A 252 -4.67 -6.87 -0.97
CA LEU A 252 -4.93 -6.37 0.39
C LEU A 252 -4.45 -4.92 0.57
N GLN A 253 -3.55 -4.44 -0.29
CA GLN A 253 -3.14 -3.04 -0.38
C GLN A 253 -4.33 -2.11 -0.69
N MET A 254 -5.21 -2.53 -1.59
CA MET A 254 -6.42 -1.78 -1.92
C MET A 254 -7.39 -1.72 -0.74
N ILE A 255 -7.46 -2.78 0.07
CA ILE A 255 -8.23 -2.75 1.32
C ILE A 255 -7.67 -1.69 2.26
N GLY A 256 -6.36 -1.67 2.47
CA GLY A 256 -5.71 -0.70 3.36
C GLY A 256 -5.98 0.76 2.95
N LEU A 257 -5.76 1.10 1.67
CA LEU A 257 -6.01 2.45 1.18
C LEU A 257 -7.49 2.81 1.11
N GLY A 258 -8.37 1.89 0.72
CA GLY A 258 -9.81 2.10 0.74
C GLY A 258 -10.35 2.35 2.15
N LEU A 259 -9.87 1.60 3.14
CA LEU A 259 -10.21 1.82 4.55
C LEU A 259 -9.65 3.15 5.08
N ALA A 260 -8.45 3.55 4.66
CA ALA A 260 -7.89 4.87 5.00
C ALA A 260 -8.73 6.02 4.44
N GLY A 261 -9.20 5.89 3.19
CA GLY A 261 -10.14 6.83 2.58
C GLY A 261 -11.48 6.90 3.32
N LEU A 262 -12.06 5.76 3.72
CA LEU A 262 -13.28 5.73 4.54
C LEU A 262 -13.08 6.31 5.95
N ALA A 263 -11.87 6.23 6.50
CA ALA A 263 -11.55 6.81 7.81
C ALA A 263 -11.60 8.35 7.78
N ALA A 264 -11.31 8.98 6.64
CA ALA A 264 -11.47 10.42 6.43
C ALA A 264 -12.90 10.89 6.71
N GLU A 265 -13.87 10.08 6.27
CA GLU A 265 -15.28 10.47 6.22
C GLU A 265 -15.98 10.34 7.56
N ARG A 266 -15.58 9.32 8.33
CA ARG A 266 -16.06 9.12 9.71
C ARG A 266 -15.52 10.17 10.69
N ALA A 267 -14.51 10.95 10.28
CA ALA A 267 -14.01 12.08 11.05
C ALA A 267 -14.88 13.34 10.87
N VAL A 268 -15.68 13.43 9.78
CA VAL A 268 -16.56 14.57 9.48
C VAL A 268 -17.88 14.49 10.24
N THR A 269 -18.49 13.30 10.35
CA THR A 269 -19.83 13.10 10.94
C THR A 269 -19.90 13.26 12.47
N ARG A 270 -18.86 13.82 13.09
CA ARG A 270 -18.74 13.98 14.55
C ARG A 270 -18.33 15.39 14.98
N ARG A 271 -18.43 16.37 14.07
CA ARG A 271 -18.56 17.77 14.43
C ARG A 271 -20.05 18.10 14.50
#